data_AF-A0A3M1A1J0-F1
#
_entry.id   AF-A0A3M1A1J0-F1
#
_cell.length_a   1.000
_cell.length_b   1.000
_cell.length_c   1.000
_cell.angle_alpha   90.00
_cell.angle_beta   90.00
_cell.angle_gamma   90.00
#
_symmetry.space_group_name_H-M   'P 1'
#
loop_
_entity.id
_entity.type
_entity.pdbx_description
1 polymer ?
#
loop_
_entity_poly.entity_id
_entity_poly.type
_entity_poly.pdbx_seq_one_letter_code
_entity_poly.pdbx_strand_id
1 'polypeptide(L)'
;MELLIALVIGLLAGLHTSTWGMYKDAPYEGFTWPKYFRSTILSASIAVVVVLITKLDVTRAPNMVVLYGFTYVIERAMVEFYKTFLREEDQSKYFIPMQFSVKGEVVENRAVRLTVGFLYLTGVLLVVYGIYTLQKIQLTTTNLLFVLAIGSVGGWISAFGGAWKDAPKEGFEILKFFRSPIIALLYALMLSNFTKNYLYISMGALGYTIGTIETYKTFFFPSKPRGKFAGKEIKYPEMLHRRQYFVPLYVAIWAIVITTIIMAFLSPREGLI
;
A
#
# COMPACT_ATOMS: atom_id res chain seq x y z
N MET A 1 -23.60 -10.46 7.96
CA MET A 1 -22.40 -11.31 7.85
C MET A 1 -21.30 -10.64 7.02
N GLU A 2 -21.58 -10.20 5.79
CA GLU A 2 -20.60 -9.55 4.91
C GLU A 2 -19.88 -8.34 5.52
N LEU A 3 -20.63 -7.41 6.15
CA LEU A 3 -20.03 -6.21 6.76
C LEU A 3 -19.08 -6.55 7.92
N LEU A 4 -19.35 -7.63 8.65
CA LEU A 4 -18.46 -8.11 9.71
C LEU A 4 -17.17 -8.68 9.11
N ILE A 5 -17.26 -9.46 8.05
CA ILE A 5 -16.09 -9.98 7.32
C ILE A 5 -15.26 -8.81 6.76
N ALA A 6 -15.93 -7.83 6.14
CA ALA A 6 -15.29 -6.61 5.61
C ALA A 6 -14.55 -5.84 6.71
N LEU A 7 -15.20 -5.66 7.86
CA LEU A 7 -14.61 -5.02 9.03
C LEU A 7 -13.34 -5.77 9.49
N VAL A 8 -13.41 -7.09 9.62
CA VAL A 8 -12.26 -7.92 10.02
C VAL A 8 -11.12 -7.81 9.00
N ILE A 9 -11.41 -7.89 7.70
CA ILE A 9 -10.40 -7.74 6.64
C ILE A 9 -9.72 -6.36 6.72
N GLY A 10 -10.51 -5.30 6.90
CA GLY A 10 -9.98 -3.94 7.06
C GLY A 10 -9.14 -3.78 8.32
N LEU A 11 -9.57 -4.36 9.45
CA LEU A 11 -8.78 -4.41 10.69
C LEU A 11 -7.44 -5.13 10.49
N LEU A 12 -7.43 -6.28 9.80
CA LEU A 12 -6.20 -7.03 9.50
C LEU A 12 -5.26 -6.21 8.60
N ALA A 13 -5.76 -5.65 7.50
CA ALA A 13 -4.96 -4.82 6.59
C ALA A 13 -4.37 -3.59 7.30
N GLY A 14 -5.18 -2.96 8.16
CA GLY A 14 -4.77 -1.80 8.92
C GLY A 14 -3.83 -2.11 10.10
N LEU A 15 -4.02 -3.22 10.81
CA LEU A 15 -3.07 -3.68 11.84
C LEU A 15 -1.72 -4.09 11.21
N HIS A 16 -1.77 -4.72 10.04
CA HIS A 16 -0.56 -5.02 9.28
C HIS A 16 0.20 -3.74 8.94
N THR A 17 -0.47 -2.73 8.37
CA THR A 17 0.14 -1.43 8.05
C THR A 17 0.71 -0.69 9.25
N SER A 18 -0.07 -0.66 10.33
CA SER A 18 0.30 -0.04 11.59
C SER A 18 1.52 -0.71 12.22
N THR A 19 1.62 -2.03 12.13
CA THR A 19 2.69 -2.81 12.77
C THR A 19 4.02 -2.63 12.07
N TRP A 20 4.12 -2.80 10.75
CA TRP A 20 5.39 -2.52 10.08
C TRP A 20 5.73 -1.03 10.20
N GLY A 21 4.74 -0.13 10.12
CA GLY A 21 4.91 1.31 10.33
C GLY A 21 5.50 1.66 11.69
N MET A 22 4.97 1.10 12.76
CA MET A 22 5.51 1.25 14.12
C MET A 22 6.92 0.66 14.21
N TYR A 23 7.14 -0.53 13.65
CA TYR A 23 8.42 -1.21 13.72
C TYR A 23 9.56 -0.38 13.10
N LYS A 24 9.28 0.34 11.99
CA LYS A 24 10.26 1.24 11.36
C LYS A 24 10.34 2.63 12.00
N ASP A 25 9.23 3.18 12.48
CA ASP A 25 9.14 4.62 12.82
C ASP A 25 9.34 4.91 14.29
N ALA A 26 8.95 3.99 15.18
CA ALA A 26 8.94 4.23 16.61
C ALA A 26 10.32 4.52 17.24
N PRO A 27 11.44 3.91 16.80
CA PRO A 27 12.77 4.25 17.34
C PRO A 27 13.18 5.72 17.13
N TYR A 28 12.60 6.40 16.13
CA TYR A 28 12.97 7.77 15.75
C TYR A 28 11.88 8.78 16.11
N GLU A 29 10.60 8.37 16.04
CA GLU A 29 9.44 9.25 16.20
C GLU A 29 8.61 8.94 17.46
N GLY A 30 8.98 7.92 18.24
CA GLY A 30 8.23 7.47 19.41
C GLY A 30 6.95 6.68 19.05
N PHE A 31 6.33 6.11 20.08
CA PHE A 31 5.12 5.31 19.97
C PHE A 31 3.96 5.90 20.77
N THR A 32 2.79 5.98 20.14
CA THR A 32 1.53 6.26 20.83
C THR A 32 0.42 5.38 20.25
N TRP A 33 -0.51 4.95 21.10
CA TRP A 33 -1.64 4.13 20.68
C TRP A 33 -2.52 4.78 19.59
N PRO A 34 -2.83 6.09 19.65
CA PRO A 34 -3.59 6.74 18.57
C PRO A 34 -2.85 6.70 17.23
N LYS A 35 -1.53 6.90 17.22
CA LYS A 35 -0.72 6.84 15.99
C LYS A 35 -0.68 5.40 15.44
N TYR A 36 -0.61 4.41 16.33
CA TYR A 36 -0.65 3.00 15.96
C TYR A 36 -1.99 2.63 15.34
N PHE A 37 -3.13 2.90 15.99
CA PHE A 37 -4.43 2.44 15.49
C PHE A 37 -5.05 3.28 14.36
N ARG A 38 -4.45 4.43 14.00
CA ARG A 38 -5.00 5.29 12.93
C ARG A 38 -5.22 4.53 11.62
N SER A 39 -4.22 3.80 11.15
CA SER A 39 -4.31 3.03 9.90
C SER A 39 -5.24 1.82 10.04
N THR A 40 -5.34 1.22 11.24
CA THR A 40 -6.34 0.20 11.57
C THR A 40 -7.77 0.68 11.39
N ILE A 41 -8.12 1.82 12.00
CA ILE A 41 -9.47 2.39 11.93
C ILE A 41 -9.79 2.86 10.50
N LEU A 42 -8.82 3.45 9.81
CA LEU A 42 -8.98 3.90 8.43
C LEU A 42 -9.24 2.72 7.49
N SER A 43 -8.42 1.66 7.54
CA SER A 43 -8.61 0.46 6.72
C SER A 43 -9.93 -0.28 7.02
N ALA A 44 -10.32 -0.38 8.30
CA ALA A 44 -11.62 -0.91 8.70
C ALA A 44 -12.78 -0.17 8.02
N SER A 45 -12.72 1.17 8.05
CA SER A 45 -13.73 2.02 7.42
C SER A 45 -13.74 1.87 5.89
N ILE A 46 -12.56 1.86 5.26
CA ILE A 46 -12.42 1.68 3.82
C ILE A 46 -13.03 0.34 3.38
N ALA A 47 -12.69 -0.77 4.05
CA ALA A 47 -13.18 -2.09 3.67
C ALA A 47 -14.71 -2.18 3.71
N VAL A 48 -15.33 -1.63 4.77
CA VAL A 48 -16.79 -1.57 4.91
C VAL A 48 -17.41 -0.72 3.81
N VAL A 49 -16.87 0.48 3.55
CA VAL A 49 -17.37 1.38 2.49
C VAL A 49 -17.26 0.73 1.11
N VAL A 50 -16.15 0.05 0.82
CA VAL A 50 -15.96 -0.67 -0.45
C VAL A 50 -17.05 -1.72 -0.63
N VAL A 51 -17.28 -2.58 0.38
CA VAL A 51 -18.33 -3.62 0.29
C VAL A 51 -19.73 -3.02 0.15
N LEU A 52 -20.04 -1.94 0.86
CA LEU A 52 -21.34 -1.26 0.75
C LEU A 52 -21.59 -0.69 -0.66
N ILE A 53 -20.57 -0.09 -1.28
CA ILE A 53 -20.70 0.54 -2.60
C ILE A 53 -20.71 -0.50 -3.71
N THR A 54 -19.82 -1.48 -3.64
CA THR A 54 -19.59 -2.41 -4.75
C THR A 54 -20.39 -3.70 -4.64
N LYS A 55 -21.01 -3.95 -3.47
CA LYS A 55 -21.74 -5.19 -3.16
C LYS A 55 -20.89 -6.44 -3.40
N LEU A 56 -19.59 -6.33 -3.09
CA LEU A 56 -18.65 -7.45 -3.22
C LEU A 56 -19.03 -8.55 -2.22
N ASP A 57 -19.34 -9.75 -2.71
CA ASP A 57 -19.66 -10.92 -1.88
C ASP A 57 -18.39 -11.43 -1.18
N VAL A 58 -18.12 -10.90 0.00
CA VAL A 58 -16.97 -11.27 0.83
C VAL A 58 -17.18 -12.55 1.64
N THR A 59 -18.29 -13.28 1.44
CA THR A 59 -18.43 -14.62 2.04
C THR A 59 -17.51 -15.64 1.36
N ARG A 60 -16.96 -15.27 0.19
CA ARG A 60 -16.09 -16.10 -0.64
C ARG A 60 -14.63 -15.70 -0.51
N ALA A 61 -13.76 -16.69 -0.31
CA ALA A 61 -12.32 -16.47 -0.14
C ALA A 61 -11.66 -15.62 -1.25
N PRO A 62 -11.95 -15.82 -2.56
CA PRO A 62 -11.38 -14.97 -3.62
C PRO A 62 -11.66 -13.47 -3.42
N ASN A 63 -12.88 -13.12 -3.01
CA ASN A 63 -13.29 -11.74 -2.79
C ASN A 63 -12.69 -11.16 -1.49
N MET A 64 -12.43 -12.00 -0.48
CA MET A 64 -11.70 -11.57 0.71
C MET A 64 -10.25 -11.17 0.38
N VAL A 65 -9.57 -11.95 -0.47
CA VAL A 65 -8.20 -11.65 -0.95
C VAL A 65 -8.18 -10.33 -1.74
N VAL A 66 -9.13 -10.17 -2.67
CA VAL A 66 -9.28 -8.93 -3.44
C VAL A 66 -9.49 -7.74 -2.52
N LEU A 67 -10.41 -7.84 -1.56
CA LEU A 67 -10.71 -6.75 -0.63
C LEU A 67 -9.51 -6.38 0.24
N TYR A 68 -8.73 -7.36 0.71
CA TYR A 68 -7.53 -7.10 1.52
C TYR A 68 -6.55 -6.21 0.76
N GLY A 69 -6.14 -6.62 -0.45
CA GLY A 69 -5.21 -5.84 -1.26
C GLY A 69 -5.76 -4.45 -1.63
N PHE A 70 -7.04 -4.39 -2.01
CA PHE A 70 -7.69 -3.15 -2.42
C PHE A 70 -7.79 -2.14 -1.28
N THR A 71 -8.20 -2.59 -0.09
CA THR A 71 -8.24 -1.78 1.13
C THR A 71 -6.85 -1.26 1.48
N TYR A 72 -5.85 -2.14 1.38
CA TYR A 72 -4.47 -1.82 1.70
C TYR A 72 -3.96 -0.64 0.87
N VAL A 73 -4.14 -0.67 -0.46
CA VAL A 73 -3.63 0.41 -1.31
C VAL A 73 -4.34 1.74 -1.07
N ILE A 74 -5.65 1.73 -0.81
CA ILE A 74 -6.41 2.96 -0.54
C ILE A 74 -5.92 3.60 0.74
N GLU A 75 -5.75 2.82 1.82
CA GLU A 75 -5.21 3.35 3.08
C GLU A 75 -3.81 3.96 2.86
N ARG A 76 -2.94 3.25 2.15
CA ARG A 76 -1.59 3.75 1.85
C ARG A 76 -1.62 5.03 1.03
N ALA A 77 -2.47 5.12 0.01
CA ALA A 77 -2.63 6.30 -0.81
C ALA A 77 -3.12 7.49 0.02
N MET A 78 -4.15 7.31 0.85
CA MET A 78 -4.69 8.36 1.71
C MET A 78 -3.67 8.87 2.74
N VAL A 79 -2.96 7.96 3.41
CA VAL A 79 -1.97 8.33 4.43
C VAL A 79 -0.73 8.97 3.82
N GLU A 80 -0.25 8.49 2.67
CA GLU A 80 0.87 9.13 1.97
C GLU A 80 0.48 10.49 1.38
N PHE A 81 -0.75 10.64 0.86
CA PHE A 81 -1.28 11.93 0.43
C PHE A 81 -1.33 12.94 1.58
N TYR A 82 -1.88 12.53 2.72
CA TYR A 82 -1.92 13.35 3.93
C TYR A 82 -0.52 13.77 4.38
N LYS A 83 0.43 12.83 4.45
CA LYS A 83 1.81 13.12 4.87
C LYS A 83 2.55 14.04 3.91
N THR A 84 2.34 13.85 2.61
CA THR A 84 3.10 14.55 1.57
C THR A 84 2.60 15.97 1.37
N PHE A 85 1.27 16.17 1.30
CA PHE A 85 0.70 17.44 0.87
C PHE A 85 0.04 18.24 2.00
N LEU A 86 -0.62 17.56 2.94
CA LEU A 86 -1.50 18.22 3.92
C LEU A 86 -0.80 18.52 5.25
N ARG A 87 -0.05 17.54 5.76
CA ARG A 87 0.56 17.60 7.09
C ARG A 87 1.74 18.57 7.11
N GLU A 88 1.82 19.37 8.16
CA GLU A 88 2.99 20.14 8.53
C GLU A 88 3.69 19.47 9.71
N GLU A 89 4.99 19.23 9.58
CA GLU A 89 5.79 18.53 10.58
C GLU A 89 7.25 18.93 10.42
N ASP A 90 7.99 18.98 11.52
CA ASP A 90 9.45 19.13 11.49
C ASP A 90 10.11 18.05 10.61
N GLN A 91 10.76 18.49 9.53
CA GLN A 91 11.44 17.62 8.58
C GLN A 91 12.89 17.32 8.96
N SER A 92 13.46 18.02 9.96
CA SER A 92 14.87 17.85 10.38
C SER A 92 15.18 16.43 10.88
N LYS A 93 14.15 15.72 11.37
CA LYS A 93 14.24 14.32 11.81
C LYS A 93 14.34 13.30 10.65
N TYR A 94 14.13 13.73 9.41
CA TYR A 94 14.20 12.86 8.24
C TYR A 94 15.46 13.13 7.42
N PHE A 95 16.03 12.07 6.85
CA PHE A 95 17.05 12.17 5.81
C PHE A 95 16.40 12.44 4.45
N ILE A 96 15.30 11.72 4.18
CA ILE A 96 14.45 11.92 3.00
C ILE A 96 13.19 12.66 3.44
N PRO A 97 12.91 13.86 2.91
CA PRO A 97 11.71 14.61 3.25
C PRO A 97 10.43 13.78 3.13
N MET A 98 9.55 13.88 4.12
CA MET A 98 8.25 13.20 4.12
C MET A 98 7.12 14.10 3.60
N GLN A 99 7.35 15.41 3.53
CA GLN A 99 6.52 16.36 2.80
C GLN A 99 6.91 16.43 1.32
N PHE A 100 6.06 17.06 0.52
CA PHE A 100 6.35 17.35 -0.88
C PHE A 100 7.69 18.07 -1.01
N SER A 101 8.58 17.48 -1.81
CA SER A 101 9.94 17.96 -1.99
C SER A 101 10.35 17.89 -3.44
N VAL A 102 11.15 18.84 -3.90
CA VAL A 102 11.71 18.86 -5.24
C VAL A 102 13.21 18.76 -5.10
N LYS A 103 13.82 17.78 -5.77
CA LYS A 103 15.26 17.48 -5.66
C LYS A 103 15.73 17.28 -4.20
N GLY A 104 14.86 16.73 -3.36
CA GLY A 104 15.18 16.44 -1.95
C GLY A 104 15.11 17.65 -1.01
N GLU A 105 14.57 18.77 -1.46
CA GLU A 105 14.29 19.96 -0.64
C GLU A 105 12.79 20.17 -0.48
N VAL A 106 12.34 20.44 0.74
CA VAL A 106 10.93 20.60 1.08
C VAL A 106 10.39 21.88 0.45
N VAL A 107 9.21 21.78 -0.17
CA VAL A 107 8.49 22.98 -0.62
C VAL A 107 7.78 23.61 0.57
N GLU A 108 8.35 24.70 1.08
CA GLU A 108 7.84 25.43 2.25
C GLU A 108 6.48 26.07 2.00
N ASN A 109 6.26 26.58 0.78
CA ASN A 109 5.01 27.23 0.41
C ASN A 109 3.84 26.24 0.43
N ARG A 110 2.96 26.40 1.43
CA ARG A 110 1.77 25.56 1.62
C ARG A 110 0.82 25.61 0.44
N ALA A 111 0.58 26.78 -0.16
CA ALA A 111 -0.34 26.92 -1.28
C ALA A 111 0.16 26.14 -2.52
N VAL A 112 1.46 26.22 -2.81
CA VAL A 112 2.09 25.42 -3.87
C VAL A 112 1.93 23.93 -3.58
N ARG A 113 2.23 23.50 -2.35
CA ARG A 113 2.12 22.09 -1.94
C ARG A 113 0.68 21.57 -2.06
N LEU A 114 -0.32 22.35 -1.65
CA LEU A 114 -1.73 21.99 -1.79
C LEU A 114 -2.17 21.95 -3.26
N THR A 115 -1.71 22.89 -4.09
CA THR A 115 -2.00 22.93 -5.52
C THR A 115 -1.44 21.69 -6.22
N VAL A 116 -0.17 21.34 -5.96
CA VAL A 116 0.43 20.12 -6.49
C VAL A 116 -0.28 18.87 -5.96
N GLY A 117 -0.67 18.86 -4.68
CA GLY A 117 -1.48 17.79 -4.10
C GLY A 117 -2.81 17.62 -4.84
N PHE A 118 -3.53 18.71 -5.11
CA PHE A 118 -4.78 18.67 -5.88
C PHE A 118 -4.58 18.11 -7.30
N LEU A 119 -3.53 18.57 -8.00
CA LEU A 119 -3.19 18.05 -9.34
C LEU A 119 -2.82 16.56 -9.29
N TYR A 120 -2.06 16.14 -8.29
CA TYR A 120 -1.70 14.73 -8.08
C TYR A 120 -2.94 13.87 -7.83
N LEU A 121 -3.84 14.30 -6.93
CA LEU A 121 -5.08 13.59 -6.65
C LEU A 121 -5.95 13.48 -7.91
N THR A 122 -6.08 14.57 -8.67
CA THR A 122 -6.81 14.58 -9.94
C THR A 122 -6.22 13.60 -10.93
N GLY A 123 -4.88 13.56 -11.07
CA GLY A 123 -4.20 12.59 -11.94
C GLY A 123 -4.47 11.14 -11.53
N VAL A 124 -4.42 10.83 -10.23
CA VAL A 124 -4.75 9.48 -9.72
C VAL A 124 -6.20 9.12 -10.01
N LEU A 125 -7.14 10.05 -9.79
CA LEU A 125 -8.56 9.83 -10.08
C LEU A 125 -8.83 9.62 -11.57
N LEU A 126 -8.14 10.35 -12.45
CA LEU A 126 -8.23 10.15 -13.91
C LEU A 126 -7.70 8.77 -14.32
N VAL A 127 -6.61 8.29 -13.71
CA VAL A 127 -6.11 6.93 -13.97
C VAL A 127 -7.11 5.87 -13.51
N VAL A 128 -7.67 6.01 -12.31
CA VAL A 128 -8.71 5.11 -11.78
C VAL A 128 -9.95 5.11 -12.70
N TYR A 129 -10.40 6.29 -13.12
CA TYR A 129 -11.51 6.44 -14.05
C TYR A 129 -11.21 5.85 -15.43
N GLY A 130 -9.97 5.99 -15.92
CA GLY A 130 -9.50 5.37 -17.15
C GLY A 130 -9.59 3.84 -17.09
N ILE A 131 -9.08 3.23 -16.02
CA ILE A 131 -9.18 1.77 -15.80
C ILE A 131 -10.65 1.32 -15.73
N TYR A 132 -11.48 2.07 -15.01
CA TYR A 132 -12.92 1.79 -14.93
C TYR A 132 -13.62 1.90 -16.30
N THR A 133 -13.25 2.88 -17.12
CA THR A 133 -13.82 3.04 -18.46
C THR A 133 -13.35 1.93 -19.39
N LEU A 134 -12.08 1.53 -19.31
CA LEU A 134 -11.53 0.39 -20.07
C LEU A 134 -12.28 -0.92 -19.76
N GLN A 135 -12.70 -1.14 -18.52
CA GLN A 135 -13.53 -2.30 -18.14
C GLN A 135 -14.82 -2.38 -18.96
N LYS A 136 -15.44 -1.24 -19.29
CA LYS A 136 -16.72 -1.18 -20.00
C LYS A 136 -16.62 -1.54 -21.48
N ILE A 137 -15.44 -1.38 -22.07
CA ILE A 137 -15.22 -1.57 -23.51
C ILE A 137 -15.28 -3.06 -23.90
N GLN A 138 -15.36 -3.98 -22.93
CA GLN A 138 -15.50 -5.44 -23.15
C GLN A 138 -14.56 -5.94 -24.25
N LEU A 139 -13.27 -5.63 -24.12
CA LEU A 139 -12.26 -6.09 -25.06
C LEU A 139 -12.39 -7.61 -25.20
N THR A 140 -12.76 -8.07 -26.40
CA THR A 140 -13.12 -9.46 -26.73
C THR A 140 -11.96 -10.42 -26.55
N THR A 141 -10.74 -9.91 -26.52
CA THR A 141 -9.53 -10.65 -26.15
C THR A 141 -9.10 -10.25 -24.75
N THR A 142 -9.44 -11.10 -23.77
CA THR A 142 -8.80 -11.10 -22.45
C THR A 142 -7.34 -11.55 -22.58
N ASN A 143 -6.51 -10.74 -23.24
CA ASN A 143 -5.11 -11.05 -23.45
C ASN A 143 -4.38 -10.93 -22.11
N LEU A 144 -3.63 -11.95 -21.72
CA LEU A 144 -2.74 -11.93 -20.55
C LEU A 144 -1.89 -10.66 -20.53
N LEU A 145 -1.42 -10.20 -21.69
CA LEU A 145 -0.67 -8.95 -21.84
C LEU A 145 -1.46 -7.71 -21.38
N PHE A 146 -2.77 -7.69 -21.58
CA PHE A 146 -3.62 -6.58 -21.15
C PHE A 146 -3.80 -6.56 -19.63
N VAL A 147 -3.99 -7.74 -19.03
CA VAL A 147 -4.03 -7.91 -17.56
C VAL A 147 -2.70 -7.48 -16.93
N LEU A 148 -1.58 -7.88 -17.54
CA LEU A 148 -0.24 -7.49 -17.10
C LEU A 148 -0.02 -5.97 -17.24
N ALA A 149 -0.42 -5.38 -18.37
CA ALA A 149 -0.29 -3.95 -18.61
C ALA A 149 -1.05 -3.14 -17.54
N ILE A 150 -2.36 -3.40 -17.37
CA ILE A 150 -3.19 -2.70 -16.38
C ILE A 150 -2.72 -2.98 -14.96
N GLY A 151 -2.42 -4.24 -14.63
CA GLY A 151 -1.96 -4.67 -13.32
C GLY A 151 -0.66 -4.00 -12.89
N SER A 152 0.21 -3.66 -13.85
CA SER A 152 1.50 -3.02 -13.58
C SER A 152 1.43 -1.51 -13.37
N VAL A 153 0.34 -0.83 -13.79
CA VAL A 153 0.22 0.64 -13.72
C VAL A 153 0.51 1.16 -12.32
N GLY A 154 -0.08 0.53 -11.30
CA GLY A 154 0.16 0.89 -9.91
C GLY A 154 1.62 0.69 -9.48
N GLY A 155 2.25 -0.39 -9.93
CA GLY A 155 3.67 -0.67 -9.67
C GLY A 155 4.60 0.38 -10.28
N TRP A 156 4.29 0.85 -11.50
CA TRP A 156 5.02 1.95 -12.16
C TRP A 156 4.86 3.27 -11.43
N ILE A 157 3.62 3.65 -11.07
CA ILE A 157 3.37 4.86 -10.27
C ILE A 157 4.17 4.82 -8.97
N SER A 158 4.19 3.66 -8.28
CA SER A 158 4.99 3.48 -7.07
C SER A 158 6.50 3.58 -7.32
N ALA A 159 7.00 3.07 -8.44
CA ALA A 159 8.42 3.14 -8.81
C ALA A 159 8.86 4.58 -9.08
N PHE A 160 8.08 5.32 -9.87
CA PHE A 160 8.36 6.73 -10.15
C PHE A 160 8.24 7.60 -8.90
N GLY A 161 7.21 7.38 -8.07
CA GLY A 161 7.07 8.09 -6.80
C GLY A 161 8.24 7.82 -5.85
N GLY A 162 8.70 6.57 -5.77
CA GLY A 162 9.90 6.20 -5.01
C GLY A 162 11.17 6.84 -5.56
N ALA A 163 11.39 6.81 -6.88
CA ALA A 163 12.56 7.42 -7.51
C ALA A 163 12.58 8.95 -7.33
N TRP A 164 11.44 9.62 -7.52
CA TRP A 164 11.31 11.07 -7.30
C TRP A 164 11.70 11.47 -5.88
N LYS A 165 11.30 10.66 -4.90
CA LYS A 165 11.52 10.92 -3.49
C LYS A 165 12.93 10.54 -3.02
N ASP A 166 13.39 9.34 -3.36
CA ASP A 166 14.60 8.76 -2.79
C ASP A 166 15.87 9.13 -3.60
N ALA A 167 15.78 9.15 -4.93
CA ALA A 167 16.97 9.31 -5.79
C ALA A 167 17.75 10.61 -5.59
N PRO A 168 17.12 11.77 -5.27
CA PRO A 168 17.87 12.99 -4.99
C PRO A 168 18.80 12.91 -3.76
N LYS A 169 18.54 11.99 -2.82
CA LYS A 169 19.33 11.82 -1.59
C LYS A 169 20.16 10.53 -1.58
N GLU A 170 19.64 9.44 -2.15
CA GLU A 170 20.27 8.12 -2.13
C GLU A 170 20.98 7.76 -3.44
N GLY A 171 20.74 8.51 -4.53
CA GLY A 171 21.11 8.09 -5.89
C GLY A 171 20.09 7.14 -6.52
N PHE A 172 20.15 6.99 -7.85
CA PHE A 172 19.24 6.12 -8.58
C PHE A 172 19.78 4.69 -8.68
N GLU A 173 19.00 3.72 -8.20
CA GLU A 173 19.34 2.30 -8.25
C GLU A 173 18.34 1.52 -9.13
N ILE A 174 18.83 0.97 -10.24
CA ILE A 174 18.01 0.32 -11.27
C ILE A 174 17.21 -0.87 -10.70
N LEU A 175 17.85 -1.74 -9.92
CA LEU A 175 17.18 -2.92 -9.34
C LEU A 175 16.10 -2.54 -8.32
N LYS A 176 16.30 -1.45 -7.57
CA LYS A 176 15.30 -0.89 -6.66
C LYS A 176 14.10 -0.33 -7.43
N PHE A 177 14.35 0.28 -8.60
CA PHE A 177 13.33 0.87 -9.47
C PHE A 177 12.37 -0.18 -10.05
N PHE A 178 12.89 -1.28 -10.61
CA PHE A 178 12.06 -2.32 -11.23
C PHE A 178 11.37 -3.28 -10.26
N ARG A 179 11.68 -3.21 -8.96
CA ARG A 179 11.09 -4.10 -7.95
C ARG A 179 9.57 -3.99 -7.87
N SER A 180 9.05 -2.76 -7.77
CA SER A 180 7.61 -2.53 -7.58
C SER A 180 6.76 -2.94 -8.80
N PRO A 181 7.17 -2.62 -10.06
CA PRO A 181 6.47 -3.09 -11.25
C PRO A 181 6.43 -4.62 -11.36
N ILE A 182 7.55 -5.31 -11.12
CA ILE A 182 7.62 -6.78 -11.22
C ILE A 182 6.72 -7.44 -10.17
N ILE A 183 6.79 -7.01 -8.92
CA ILE A 183 5.95 -7.58 -7.85
C ILE A 183 4.46 -7.28 -8.12
N ALA A 184 4.13 -6.08 -8.62
CA ALA A 184 2.75 -5.75 -9.00
C ALA A 184 2.23 -6.63 -10.14
N LEU A 185 3.06 -6.94 -11.15
CA LEU A 185 2.70 -7.88 -12.22
C LEU A 185 2.38 -9.27 -11.65
N LEU A 186 3.19 -9.80 -10.73
CA LEU A 186 2.96 -11.10 -10.12
C LEU A 186 1.64 -11.15 -9.32
N TYR A 187 1.35 -10.10 -8.54
CA TYR A 187 0.08 -10.02 -7.82
C TYR A 187 -1.12 -9.74 -8.73
N ALA A 188 -0.93 -9.03 -9.84
CA ALA A 188 -1.98 -8.86 -10.83
C ALA A 188 -2.35 -10.20 -11.49
N LEU A 189 -1.36 -11.02 -11.84
CA LEU A 189 -1.57 -12.39 -12.29
C LEU A 189 -2.34 -13.21 -11.25
N MET A 190 -1.91 -13.17 -9.98
CA MET A 190 -2.62 -13.86 -8.90
C MET A 190 -4.09 -13.41 -8.81
N LEU A 191 -4.35 -12.10 -8.70
CA LEU A 191 -5.71 -11.56 -8.55
C LEU A 191 -6.58 -11.76 -9.78
N SER A 192 -5.98 -11.87 -10.97
CA SER A 192 -6.73 -12.16 -12.20
C SER A 192 -7.33 -13.57 -12.22
N ASN A 193 -6.94 -14.49 -11.32
CA ASN A 193 -7.66 -15.76 -11.12
C ASN A 193 -8.95 -15.60 -10.30
N PHE A 194 -9.09 -14.48 -9.57
CA PHE A 194 -10.14 -14.27 -8.56
C PHE A 194 -11.20 -13.27 -8.97
N THR A 195 -10.89 -12.35 -9.88
CA THR A 195 -11.85 -11.33 -10.31
C THR A 195 -11.65 -10.93 -11.76
N LYS A 196 -12.75 -10.49 -12.41
CA LYS A 196 -12.75 -9.91 -13.76
C LYS A 196 -12.63 -8.39 -13.76
N ASN A 197 -12.62 -7.77 -12.59
CA ASN A 197 -12.61 -6.33 -12.44
C ASN A 197 -11.16 -5.81 -12.46
N TYR A 198 -10.81 -5.09 -13.52
CA TYR A 198 -9.49 -4.50 -13.75
C TYR A 198 -9.05 -3.58 -12.62
N LEU A 199 -9.99 -2.83 -12.03
CA LEU A 199 -9.67 -1.92 -10.92
C LEU A 199 -9.25 -2.70 -9.67
N TYR A 200 -9.94 -3.78 -9.35
CA TYR A 200 -9.57 -4.68 -8.27
C TYR A 200 -8.23 -5.36 -8.50
N ILE A 201 -7.95 -5.78 -9.74
CA ILE A 201 -6.66 -6.36 -10.10
C ILE A 201 -5.55 -5.31 -9.92
N SER A 202 -5.66 -4.13 -10.54
CA SER A 202 -4.60 -3.12 -10.51
C SER A 202 -4.34 -2.56 -9.11
N MET A 203 -5.40 -2.21 -8.39
CA MET A 203 -5.29 -1.61 -7.06
C MET A 203 -4.93 -2.67 -6.02
N GLY A 204 -5.58 -3.83 -6.08
CA GLY A 204 -5.27 -4.95 -5.18
C GLY A 204 -3.81 -5.41 -5.33
N ALA A 205 -3.32 -5.51 -6.56
CA ALA A 205 -1.94 -5.91 -6.84
C ALA A 205 -0.95 -4.90 -6.25
N LEU A 206 -1.20 -3.60 -6.42
CA LEU A 206 -0.38 -2.56 -5.79
C LEU A 206 -0.42 -2.66 -4.25
N GLY A 207 -1.58 -2.95 -3.66
CA GLY A 207 -1.72 -3.14 -2.22
C GLY A 207 -0.84 -4.27 -1.69
N TYR A 208 -0.89 -5.44 -2.34
CA TYR A 208 0.00 -6.56 -2.02
C TYR A 208 1.47 -6.23 -2.27
N THR A 209 1.80 -5.52 -3.35
CA THR A 209 3.17 -5.05 -3.61
C THR A 209 3.70 -4.21 -2.46
N ILE A 210 2.92 -3.24 -1.97
CA ILE A 210 3.32 -2.42 -0.83
C ILE A 210 3.48 -3.29 0.42
N GLY A 211 2.51 -4.16 0.72
CA GLY A 211 2.57 -5.06 1.87
C GLY A 211 3.82 -5.94 1.87
N THR A 212 4.14 -6.56 0.74
CA THR A 212 5.28 -7.47 0.58
C THR A 212 6.60 -6.72 0.60
N ILE A 213 6.72 -5.60 -0.10
CA ILE A 213 7.95 -4.79 -0.11
C ILE A 213 8.22 -4.21 1.29
N GLU A 214 7.21 -3.71 1.99
CA GLU A 214 7.38 -3.22 3.36
C GLU A 214 7.71 -4.35 4.32
N THR A 215 7.15 -5.55 4.15
CA THR A 215 7.54 -6.74 4.93
C THR A 215 9.01 -7.09 4.73
N TYR A 216 9.42 -7.26 3.47
CA TYR A 216 10.79 -7.58 3.09
C TYR A 216 11.76 -6.56 3.65
N LYS A 217 11.48 -5.26 3.43
CA LYS A 217 12.30 -4.19 3.98
C LYS A 217 12.36 -4.31 5.50
N THR A 218 11.21 -4.31 6.18
CA THR A 218 11.07 -4.17 7.64
C THR A 218 11.75 -5.29 8.41
N PHE A 219 11.50 -6.55 8.02
CA PHE A 219 11.85 -7.71 8.85
C PHE A 219 13.07 -8.50 8.36
N PHE A 220 13.44 -8.42 7.07
CA PHE A 220 14.62 -9.14 6.55
C PHE A 220 15.91 -8.32 6.63
N PHE A 221 15.80 -7.00 6.86
CA PHE A 221 16.95 -6.11 7.10
C PHE A 221 16.71 -5.25 8.35
N PRO A 222 16.61 -5.85 9.55
CA PRO A 222 16.28 -5.13 10.77
C PRO A 222 17.41 -4.20 11.26
N SER A 223 18.65 -4.47 10.86
CA SER A 223 19.86 -3.73 11.25
C SER A 223 20.18 -2.53 10.34
N LYS A 224 19.56 -2.43 9.15
CA LYS A 224 19.79 -1.29 8.25
C LYS A 224 18.81 -0.16 8.58
N PRO A 225 19.28 1.05 8.94
CA PRO A 225 18.40 2.20 9.07
C PRO A 225 17.66 2.42 7.75
N ARG A 226 16.35 2.69 7.83
CA ARG A 226 15.53 2.93 6.64
C ARG A 226 16.08 4.15 5.92
N GLY A 227 15.94 4.18 4.59
CA GLY A 227 16.34 5.32 3.77
C GLY A 227 15.90 6.67 4.35
N LYS A 228 14.65 6.77 4.79
CA LYS A 228 14.13 8.00 5.41
C LYS A 228 14.79 8.44 6.72
N PHE A 229 15.48 7.56 7.42
CA PHE A 229 16.20 7.82 8.67
C PHE A 229 17.70 7.51 8.55
N ALA A 230 18.24 7.36 7.35
CA ALA A 230 19.66 7.07 7.15
C ALA A 230 20.51 8.15 7.83
N GLY A 231 21.46 7.73 8.68
CA GLY A 231 22.33 8.63 9.44
C GLY A 231 21.65 9.43 10.56
N LYS A 232 20.38 9.15 10.90
CA LYS A 232 19.68 9.80 12.02
C LYS A 232 19.88 9.02 13.31
N GLU A 233 19.95 9.75 14.41
CA GLU A 233 20.07 9.17 15.75
C GLU A 233 18.73 8.57 16.22
N ILE A 234 18.82 7.45 16.94
CA ILE A 234 17.68 6.81 17.58
C ILE A 234 17.32 7.59 18.85
N LYS A 235 16.14 8.20 18.87
CA LYS A 235 15.65 8.99 20.01
C LYS A 235 14.95 8.16 21.08
N TYR A 236 14.47 6.97 20.72
CA TYR A 236 13.67 6.07 21.57
C TYR A 236 14.25 4.64 21.53
N PRO A 237 15.40 4.39 22.16
CA PRO A 237 16.10 3.10 22.10
C PRO A 237 15.27 1.94 22.68
N GLU A 238 14.42 2.18 23.67
CA GLU A 238 13.53 1.19 24.26
C GLU A 238 12.56 0.58 23.24
N MET A 239 12.21 1.33 22.19
CA MET A 239 11.35 0.85 21.11
C MET A 239 12.00 -0.23 20.26
N LEU A 240 13.33 -0.38 20.28
CA LEU A 240 14.03 -1.48 19.58
C LEU A 240 13.65 -2.85 20.15
N HIS A 241 13.40 -2.92 21.46
CA HIS A 241 12.96 -4.12 22.15
C HIS A 241 11.43 -4.24 22.13
N ARG A 242 10.69 -3.18 22.48
CA ARG A 242 9.22 -3.23 22.58
C ARG A 242 8.53 -3.60 21.26
N ARG A 243 9.09 -3.20 20.11
CA ARG A 243 8.51 -3.54 18.80
C ARG A 243 8.50 -5.04 18.48
N GLN A 244 9.35 -5.84 19.14
CA GLN A 244 9.42 -7.28 18.92
C GLN A 244 8.13 -8.00 19.36
N TYR A 245 7.45 -7.50 20.39
CA TYR A 245 6.19 -8.08 20.86
C TYR A 245 5.05 -8.04 19.82
N PHE A 246 5.18 -7.20 18.79
CA PHE A 246 4.18 -7.09 17.72
C PHE A 246 4.49 -8.00 16.52
N VAL A 247 5.67 -8.62 16.48
CA VAL A 247 6.06 -9.54 15.40
C VAL A 247 5.13 -10.75 15.31
N PRO A 248 4.73 -11.42 16.42
CA PRO A 248 3.78 -12.54 16.35
C PRO A 248 2.44 -12.15 15.71
N LEU A 249 1.90 -10.99 16.07
CA LEU A 249 0.68 -10.46 15.46
C LEU A 249 0.86 -10.25 13.94
N TYR A 250 1.98 -9.66 13.55
CA TYR A 250 2.30 -9.44 12.14
C TYR A 250 2.36 -10.74 11.33
N VAL A 251 3.05 -11.75 11.88
CA VAL A 251 3.17 -13.09 11.27
C VAL A 251 1.81 -13.77 11.19
N ALA A 252 1.00 -13.68 12.24
CA ALA A 252 -0.35 -14.25 12.25
C ALA A 252 -1.24 -13.64 11.15
N ILE A 253 -1.16 -12.32 10.92
CA ILE A 253 -1.90 -11.67 9.84
C ILE A 253 -1.46 -12.21 8.47
N TRP A 254 -0.16 -12.35 8.22
CA TRP A 254 0.31 -12.95 6.97
C TRP A 254 -0.13 -14.40 6.81
N ALA A 255 -0.09 -15.19 7.87
CA ALA A 255 -0.57 -16.57 7.84
C ALA A 255 -2.06 -16.62 7.44
N ILE A 256 -2.90 -15.78 8.02
CA ILE A 256 -4.32 -15.65 7.64
C ILE A 256 -4.47 -15.28 6.17
N VAL A 257 -3.71 -14.28 5.69
CA VAL A 257 -3.76 -13.84 4.28
C VAL A 257 -3.35 -14.97 3.34
N ILE A 258 -2.26 -15.68 3.64
CA ILE A 258 -1.76 -16.81 2.83
C ILE A 258 -2.77 -17.96 2.82
N THR A 259 -3.31 -18.34 3.98
CA THR A 259 -4.37 -19.35 4.07
C THR A 259 -5.58 -18.93 3.24
N THR A 260 -5.99 -17.67 3.29
CA THR A 260 -7.12 -17.16 2.49
C THR A 260 -6.82 -17.22 0.99
N ILE A 261 -5.59 -16.93 0.56
CA ILE A 261 -5.15 -17.08 -0.83
C ILE A 261 -5.21 -18.55 -1.28
N ILE A 262 -4.73 -19.48 -0.45
CA ILE A 262 -4.80 -20.92 -0.75
C ILE A 262 -6.27 -21.36 -0.89
N MET A 263 -7.14 -20.96 0.05
CA MET A 263 -8.57 -21.26 -0.02
C MET A 263 -9.25 -20.65 -1.26
N ALA A 264 -8.80 -19.46 -1.69
CA ALA A 264 -9.28 -18.83 -2.92
C ALA A 264 -8.92 -19.65 -4.17
N PHE A 265 -7.71 -20.22 -4.24
CA PHE A 265 -7.31 -21.10 -5.34
C PHE A 265 -8.00 -22.47 -5.33
N LEU A 266 -8.41 -22.96 -4.16
CA LEU A 266 -9.19 -24.19 -4.02
C LEU A 266 -10.69 -23.99 -4.33
N SER A 267 -11.15 -22.74 -4.42
CA SER A 267 -12.53 -22.39 -4.77
C SER A 267 -12.74 -22.40 -6.30
N PRO A 268 -13.99 -22.51 -6.79
CA PRO A 268 -14.28 -22.39 -8.22
C PRO A 268 -13.72 -21.08 -8.80
N ARG A 269 -13.06 -21.17 -9.97
CA ARG A 269 -12.44 -20.02 -10.64
C ARG A 269 -13.48 -19.08 -11.22
N GLU A 270 -13.27 -17.79 -11.01
CA GLU A 270 -14.14 -16.72 -11.54
C GLU A 270 -13.37 -15.58 -12.21
N GLY A 271 -12.05 -15.74 -12.32
CA GLY A 271 -11.13 -14.77 -12.88
C GLY A 271 -11.17 -14.60 -14.39
N LEU A 272 -10.23 -13.79 -14.88
CA LEU A 272 -9.91 -13.58 -16.29
C LEU A 272 -9.06 -14.72 -16.88
N ILE A 273 -8.35 -15.47 -16.03
CA ILE A 273 -7.45 -16.58 -16.38
C ILE A 273 -7.71 -17.83 -15.53
#